data_AF-A0A5S6QB08-F1
#
_entry.id   AF-A0A5S6QB08-F1
#
_cell.length_a   1.000
_cell.length_b   1.000
_cell.length_c   1.000
_cell.angle_alpha   90.00
_cell.angle_beta   90.00
_cell.angle_gamma   90.00
#
_symmetry.space_group_name_H-M   'P 1'
#
loop_
_entity.id
_entity.type
_entity.pdbx_description
1 polymer ?
#
loop_
_entity_poly.entity_id
_entity_poly.type
_entity_poly.pdbx_seq_one_letter_code
_entity_poly.pdbx_strand_id
1 'polypeptide(L)'
;MIIFKRRRRPDVKLPRGVVVHFHRNGWVDEDGVRLWIDSIWGKRSGHVNNENLLVRDAFRSHTTESIKPHLKECKVQTVVIPGGLASVLQPLDVSLNKPLKDHLHEEWNQWMKNGHKLYTRSGYMWPPTLETLYQFVVTAWSKIKVETIIKSFKKCCISNMVDGTVDDVPWEREAHELDSDSSMEQLAGEDHTFPQDVADLPILEKLPESSSEVFSPCYHSTT
;
A
#
# COMPACT_ATOMS: atom_id res chain seq x y z
N MET A 1 4.12 2.33 -5.86
CA MET A 1 4.06 0.96 -6.40
C MET A 1 2.89 0.27 -5.74
N ILE A 2 2.10 -0.52 -6.47
CA ILE A 2 1.03 -1.35 -5.93
C ILE A 2 1.48 -2.80 -6.00
N ILE A 3 1.24 -3.58 -4.94
CA ILE A 3 1.63 -4.98 -4.87
C ILE A 3 0.38 -5.83 -4.77
N PHE A 4 0.18 -6.73 -5.72
CA PHE A 4 -0.89 -7.72 -5.67
C PHE A 4 -0.28 -9.08 -5.31
N LYS A 5 -0.73 -9.67 -4.19
CA LYS A 5 -0.54 -11.10 -3.87
C LYS A 5 -1.12 -12.00 -4.99
N ARG A 6 -0.33 -12.48 -5.95
CA ARG A 6 -0.83 -13.35 -7.03
C ARG A 6 0.29 -14.22 -7.58
N ARG A 7 -0.03 -15.49 -7.89
CA ARG A 7 0.94 -16.44 -8.46
C ARG A 7 1.18 -16.22 -9.95
N ARG A 8 0.17 -15.79 -10.70
CA ARG A 8 0.26 -15.54 -12.14
C ARG A 8 -0.05 -14.08 -12.43
N ARG A 9 0.79 -13.45 -13.26
CA ARG A 9 0.54 -12.13 -13.81
C ARG A 9 -0.66 -12.23 -14.78
N PRO A 10 -1.74 -11.48 -14.55
CA PRO A 10 -2.85 -11.46 -15.47
C PRO A 10 -2.46 -10.73 -16.76
N ASP A 11 -2.99 -11.19 -17.88
CA ASP A 11 -2.87 -10.49 -19.17
C ASP A 11 -3.87 -9.33 -19.21
N VAL A 12 -3.56 -8.28 -18.45
CA VAL A 12 -4.34 -7.05 -18.38
C VAL A 12 -3.42 -5.87 -18.64
N LYS A 13 -3.93 -4.88 -19.38
CA LYS A 13 -3.20 -3.65 -19.61
C LYS A 13 -3.04 -2.92 -18.28
N LEU A 14 -1.80 -2.75 -17.86
CA LEU A 14 -1.51 -1.94 -16.70
C LEU A 14 -1.68 -0.46 -17.05
N PRO A 15 -2.35 0.30 -16.18
CA PRO A 15 -2.58 1.72 -16.38
C PRO A 15 -1.28 2.53 -16.30
N ARG A 16 -1.25 3.65 -17.01
CA ARG A 16 -0.06 4.50 -17.11
C ARG A 16 0.16 5.27 -15.80
N GLY A 17 1.43 5.45 -15.43
CA GLY A 17 1.83 6.29 -14.28
C GLY A 17 1.96 5.56 -12.95
N VAL A 18 1.63 4.27 -12.89
CA VAL A 18 1.78 3.47 -11.66
C VAL A 18 2.52 2.17 -11.96
N VAL A 19 3.49 1.85 -11.10
CA VAL A 19 4.19 0.57 -11.14
C VAL A 19 3.41 -0.45 -10.33
N VAL A 20 3.06 -1.57 -10.98
CA VAL A 20 2.37 -2.70 -10.35
C VAL A 20 3.33 -3.89 -10.29
N HIS A 21 3.41 -4.50 -9.12
CA HIS A 21 4.19 -5.69 -8.86
C HIS A 21 3.26 -6.83 -8.45
N PHE A 22 3.48 -8.03 -8.99
CA PHE A 22 2.74 -9.22 -8.62
C PHE A 22 3.69 -10.16 -7.90
N HIS A 23 3.37 -10.49 -6.66
CA HIS A 23 4.20 -11.38 -5.85
C HIS A 23 3.32 -12.48 -5.26
N ARG A 24 3.81 -13.73 -5.15
CA ARG A 24 2.97 -14.86 -4.72
C ARG A 24 2.32 -14.65 -3.35
N ASN A 25 3.01 -13.98 -2.44
CA ASN A 25 2.58 -13.81 -1.05
C ASN A 25 2.15 -12.38 -0.71
N GLY A 26 2.28 -11.42 -1.62
CA GLY A 26 1.92 -10.02 -1.38
C GLY A 26 2.97 -9.15 -0.69
N TRP A 27 4.08 -9.74 -0.26
CA TRP A 27 5.19 -9.01 0.35
C TRP A 27 6.12 -8.40 -0.70
N VAL A 28 6.94 -7.42 -0.26
CA VAL A 28 8.09 -6.92 -1.03
C VAL A 28 9.30 -7.81 -0.74
N ASP A 29 9.78 -8.50 -1.77
CA ASP A 29 11.07 -9.20 -1.78
C ASP A 29 12.16 -8.34 -2.46
N GLU A 30 13.35 -8.90 -2.63
CA GLU A 30 14.48 -8.21 -3.26
C GLU A 30 14.16 -7.74 -4.69
N ASP A 31 13.48 -8.57 -5.49
CA ASP A 31 13.06 -8.23 -6.85
C ASP A 31 12.06 -7.08 -6.85
N GLY A 32 11.13 -7.07 -5.89
CA GLY A 32 10.21 -5.97 -5.66
C GLY A 32 10.92 -4.66 -5.30
N VAL A 33 11.94 -4.70 -4.43
CA VAL A 33 12.76 -3.52 -4.11
C VAL A 33 13.53 -3.03 -5.34
N ARG A 34 14.16 -3.95 -6.09
CA ARG A 34 14.90 -3.60 -7.31
C ARG A 34 14.00 -2.95 -8.36
N LEU A 35 12.82 -3.53 -8.60
CA LEU A 35 11.80 -2.97 -9.49
C LEU A 35 11.41 -1.55 -9.05
N TRP A 36 11.24 -1.32 -7.74
CA TRP A 36 10.93 0.00 -7.21
C TRP A 36 12.08 0.99 -7.47
N ILE A 37 13.33 0.60 -7.24
CA ILE A 37 14.50 1.45 -7.52
C ILE A 37 14.55 1.80 -9.01
N ASP A 38 14.48 0.82 -9.89
CA ASP A 38 14.67 1.03 -11.34
C ASP A 38 13.50 1.77 -12.00
N SER A 39 12.28 1.51 -11.54
CA SER A 39 11.07 2.01 -12.20
C SER A 39 10.48 3.26 -11.57
N ILE A 40 10.76 3.53 -10.29
CA ILE A 40 10.23 4.69 -9.58
C ILE A 40 11.37 5.62 -9.21
N TRP A 41 12.37 5.12 -8.49
CA TRP A 41 13.39 5.98 -7.93
C TRP A 41 14.33 6.56 -8.99
N GLY A 42 14.93 5.71 -9.82
CA GLY A 42 15.87 6.10 -10.87
C GLY A 42 15.26 6.96 -11.98
N LYS A 43 13.93 6.93 -12.12
CA LYS A 43 13.18 7.74 -13.11
C LYS A 43 12.67 9.07 -12.55
N ARG A 44 12.90 9.36 -11.27
CA ARG A 44 12.45 10.61 -10.63
C ARG A 44 13.21 11.80 -11.21
N SER A 45 12.48 12.87 -11.55
CA SER A 45 13.08 14.15 -11.94
C SER A 45 13.96 14.69 -10.82
N GLY A 46 15.23 15.00 -11.12
CA GLY A 46 16.23 15.47 -10.15
C GLY A 46 17.14 14.37 -9.58
N HIS A 47 16.94 13.11 -9.96
CA HIS A 47 17.77 11.98 -9.51
C HIS A 47 19.25 12.10 -9.91
N VAL A 48 19.53 12.62 -11.11
CA VAL A 48 20.85 12.48 -11.76
C VAL A 48 21.95 13.34 -11.09
N ASN A 49 21.59 14.41 -10.38
CA ASN A 49 22.55 15.43 -9.97
C ASN A 49 22.69 15.67 -8.45
N ASN A 50 21.88 15.04 -7.60
CA ASN A 50 21.89 15.30 -6.16
C ASN A 50 22.09 14.01 -5.34
N GLU A 51 22.72 14.13 -4.18
CA GLU A 51 22.68 13.09 -3.16
C GLU A 51 21.25 12.97 -2.61
N ASN A 52 20.75 11.75 -2.47
CA ASN A 52 19.40 11.51 -1.99
C ASN A 52 19.42 10.72 -0.68
N LEU A 53 18.50 11.04 0.22
CA LEU A 53 18.29 10.32 1.48
C LEU A 53 17.02 9.46 1.38
N LEU A 54 17.15 8.16 1.66
CA LEU A 54 16.05 7.22 1.81
C LEU A 54 15.92 6.81 3.28
N VAL A 55 14.89 7.34 3.93
CA VAL A 55 14.50 6.97 5.30
C VAL A 55 13.51 5.80 5.22
N ARG A 56 13.80 4.71 5.91
CA ARG A 56 13.00 3.47 5.88
C ARG A 56 12.96 2.77 7.23
N ASP A 57 11.98 1.91 7.43
CA ASP A 57 11.89 1.07 8.63
C ASP A 57 13.02 0.02 8.72
N ALA A 58 13.16 -0.57 9.91
CA ALA A 58 14.10 -1.67 10.17
C ALA A 58 13.59 -3.04 9.70
N PHE A 59 12.69 -3.11 8.71
CA PHE A 59 12.16 -4.37 8.23
C PHE A 59 13.28 -5.22 7.58
N ARG A 60 13.30 -6.53 7.82
CA ARG A 60 14.45 -7.38 7.43
C ARG A 60 14.62 -7.52 5.91
N SER A 61 13.54 -7.57 5.12
CA SER A 61 13.67 -7.66 3.65
C SER A 61 14.19 -6.37 3.01
N HIS A 62 14.18 -5.28 3.78
CA HIS A 62 14.62 -3.97 3.36
C HIS A 62 16.12 -3.76 3.55
N THR A 63 16.77 -4.53 4.40
CA THR A 63 18.17 -4.34 4.80
C THR A 63 19.14 -5.35 4.19
N THR A 64 18.70 -6.12 3.19
CA THR A 64 19.52 -7.12 2.50
C THR A 64 20.76 -6.48 1.88
N GLU A 65 21.94 -7.09 2.11
CA GLU A 65 23.22 -6.59 1.60
C GLU A 65 23.25 -6.44 0.07
N SER A 66 22.50 -7.28 -0.64
CA SER A 66 22.39 -7.27 -2.10
C SER A 66 21.83 -5.97 -2.69
N ILE A 67 21.02 -5.23 -1.93
CA ILE A 67 20.36 -3.99 -2.40
C ILE A 67 21.26 -2.76 -2.20
N LYS A 68 22.21 -2.82 -1.26
CA LYS A 68 23.06 -1.67 -0.91
C LYS A 68 23.95 -1.19 -2.07
N PRO A 69 24.61 -2.07 -2.86
CA PRO A 69 25.37 -1.63 -4.03
C PRO A 69 24.49 -0.88 -5.03
N HIS A 70 23.27 -1.38 -5.28
CA HIS A 70 22.32 -0.78 -6.22
C HIS A 70 21.89 0.63 -5.77
N LEU A 71 21.58 0.80 -4.49
CA LEU A 71 21.28 2.12 -3.92
C LEU A 71 22.47 3.08 -3.98
N LYS A 72 23.69 2.58 -3.78
CA LYS A 72 24.93 3.37 -3.86
C LYS A 72 25.21 3.84 -5.29
N GLU A 73 25.01 2.98 -6.30
CA GLU A 73 25.10 3.34 -7.72
C GLU A 73 24.09 4.45 -8.07
N CYS A 74 22.91 4.41 -7.44
CA CYS A 74 21.89 5.44 -7.54
C CYS A 74 22.14 6.70 -6.67
N LYS A 75 23.30 6.86 -6.02
CA LYS A 75 23.62 7.98 -5.10
C LYS A 75 22.58 8.17 -3.98
N VAL A 76 22.09 7.06 -3.43
CA VAL A 76 21.12 7.04 -2.33
C VAL A 76 21.81 6.65 -1.03
N GLN A 77 21.81 7.56 -0.07
CA GLN A 77 22.13 7.26 1.32
C GLN A 77 20.88 6.72 2.02
N THR A 78 21.03 5.68 2.83
CA THR A 78 19.91 5.07 3.56
C THR A 78 20.01 5.36 5.05
N VAL A 79 18.89 5.74 5.66
CA VAL A 79 18.72 5.83 7.12
C VAL A 79 17.66 4.83 7.54
N VAL A 80 17.98 4.01 8.53
CA VAL A 80 17.07 3.01 9.09
C VAL A 80 16.48 3.55 10.38
N ILE A 81 15.14 3.60 10.45
CA ILE A 81 14.40 3.96 11.65
C ILE A 81 14.51 2.78 12.64
N PRO A 82 14.93 3.02 13.91
CA PRO A 82 14.98 1.97 14.91
C PRO A 82 13.61 1.30 15.13
N GLY A 83 13.64 0.01 15.49
CA GLY A 83 12.42 -0.75 15.74
C GLY A 83 11.53 -0.09 16.79
N GLY A 84 10.22 -0.06 16.53
CA GLY A 84 9.23 0.57 17.42
C GLY A 84 9.07 2.08 17.25
N LEU A 85 9.89 2.74 16.42
CA LEU A 85 9.81 4.20 16.20
C LEU A 85 9.14 4.61 14.89
N ALA A 86 8.67 3.66 14.06
CA ALA A 86 8.00 3.96 12.80
C ALA A 86 6.80 4.91 12.97
N SER A 87 5.98 4.70 14.01
CA SER A 87 4.83 5.55 14.33
C SER A 87 5.16 7.00 14.70
N VAL A 88 6.44 7.32 14.91
CA VAL A 88 6.92 8.65 15.30
C VAL A 88 7.84 9.26 14.23
N LEU A 89 8.69 8.44 13.62
CA LEU A 89 9.77 8.89 12.73
C LEU A 89 9.52 8.58 11.26
N GLN A 90 8.49 7.81 10.92
CA GLN A 90 8.17 7.46 9.54
C GLN A 90 7.04 8.33 9.01
N PRO A 91 7.29 9.23 8.03
CA PRO A 91 6.26 10.14 7.51
C PRO A 91 5.00 9.44 6.99
N LEU A 92 5.18 8.22 6.45
CA LEU A 92 4.06 7.39 6.00
C LEU A 92 3.14 7.02 7.16
N ASP A 93 3.68 6.51 8.27
CA ASP A 93 2.86 6.08 9.41
C ASP A 93 2.31 7.26 10.21
N VAL A 94 3.08 8.34 10.34
CA VAL A 94 2.71 9.51 11.13
C VAL A 94 1.54 10.30 10.54
N SER A 95 1.44 10.40 9.22
CA SER A 95 0.43 11.31 8.62
C SER A 95 -0.16 10.89 7.28
N LEU A 96 0.38 9.91 6.57
CA LEU A 96 -0.09 9.60 5.21
C LEU A 96 -0.92 8.31 5.13
N ASN A 97 -0.58 7.29 5.92
CA ASN A 97 -1.24 6.00 5.88
C ASN A 97 -2.71 6.07 6.32
N LYS A 98 -3.02 6.85 7.37
CA LYS A 98 -4.42 7.05 7.81
C LYS A 98 -5.29 7.68 6.71
N PRO A 99 -5.02 8.90 6.20
CA PRO A 99 -5.87 9.51 5.18
C PRO A 99 -5.91 8.68 3.88
N LEU A 100 -4.82 8.00 3.51
CA LEU A 100 -4.83 7.08 2.36
C LEU A 100 -5.83 5.93 2.57
N LYS A 101 -5.82 5.29 3.75
CA LYS A 101 -6.77 4.22 4.11
C LYS A 101 -8.20 4.75 4.14
N ASP A 102 -8.43 5.92 4.73
CA ASP A 102 -9.75 6.54 4.80
C ASP A 102 -10.31 6.80 3.39
N HIS A 103 -9.49 7.33 2.48
CA HIS A 103 -9.89 7.53 1.09
C HIS A 103 -10.12 6.21 0.33
N LEU A 104 -9.30 5.18 0.57
CA LEU A 104 -9.53 3.85 -0.01
C LEU A 104 -10.85 3.24 0.47
N HIS A 105 -11.20 3.42 1.74
CA HIS A 105 -12.47 2.97 2.31
C HIS A 105 -13.65 3.71 1.67
N GLU A 106 -13.50 5.00 1.41
CA GLU A 106 -14.53 5.78 0.71
C GLU A 106 -14.74 5.24 -0.72
N GLU A 107 -13.67 4.99 -1.49
CA GLU A 107 -13.79 4.41 -2.84
C GLU A 107 -14.45 3.03 -2.81
N TRP A 108 -14.08 2.18 -1.84
CA TRP A 108 -14.70 0.89 -1.62
C TRP A 108 -16.20 1.02 -1.33
N ASN A 109 -16.58 1.92 -0.42
CA ASN A 109 -17.97 2.14 -0.04
C ASN A 109 -18.81 2.69 -1.20
N GLN A 110 -18.24 3.58 -2.01
CA GLN A 110 -18.90 4.09 -3.21
C GLN A 110 -19.13 2.99 -4.23
N TRP A 111 -18.15 2.11 -4.46
CA TRP A 111 -18.31 0.95 -5.32
C TRP A 111 -19.33 -0.05 -4.75
N MET A 112 -19.33 -0.24 -3.43
CA MET A 112 -20.34 -1.08 -2.76
C MET A 112 -21.74 -0.49 -2.84
N LYS A 113 -21.93 0.82 -3.00
CA LYS A 113 -23.26 1.43 -3.17
C LYS A 113 -23.69 1.43 -4.63
N ASN A 114 -22.80 1.85 -5.52
CA ASN A 114 -23.14 2.26 -6.89
C ASN A 114 -22.47 1.41 -7.98
N GLY A 115 -21.51 0.57 -7.61
CA GLY A 115 -20.73 -0.23 -8.55
C GLY A 115 -21.52 -1.39 -9.15
N HIS A 116 -21.17 -1.76 -10.39
CA HIS A 116 -21.69 -2.96 -11.02
C HIS A 116 -21.09 -4.21 -10.36
N LYS A 117 -21.91 -4.95 -9.64
CA LYS A 117 -21.51 -6.15 -8.90
C LYS A 117 -21.92 -7.39 -9.66
N LEU A 118 -20.95 -8.28 -9.88
CA LEU A 118 -21.22 -9.61 -10.37
C LEU A 118 -21.45 -10.54 -9.18
N TYR A 119 -22.31 -11.53 -9.37
CA TYR A 119 -22.60 -12.53 -8.36
C TYR A 119 -22.38 -13.92 -8.95
N THR A 120 -21.83 -14.83 -8.14
CA THR A 120 -21.78 -16.25 -8.48
C THR A 120 -23.21 -16.82 -8.52
N ARG A 121 -23.37 -18.00 -9.14
CA ARG A 121 -24.65 -18.72 -9.14
C ARG A 121 -25.18 -19.01 -7.73
N SER A 122 -24.29 -19.13 -6.74
CA SER A 122 -24.61 -19.35 -5.33
C SER A 122 -24.87 -18.06 -4.54
N GLY A 123 -24.89 -16.88 -5.20
CA GLY A 123 -25.19 -15.60 -4.56
C GLY A 123 -24.01 -14.86 -3.94
N TYR A 124 -22.79 -15.41 -3.98
CA TYR A 124 -21.60 -14.69 -3.50
C TYR A 124 -21.22 -13.55 -4.45
N MET A 125 -20.96 -12.37 -3.90
CA MET A 125 -20.46 -11.21 -4.65
C MET A 125 -19.04 -11.47 -5.15
N TRP A 126 -18.79 -11.14 -6.40
CA TRP A 126 -17.43 -11.14 -6.96
C TRP A 126 -16.64 -9.94 -6.40
N PRO A 127 -15.34 -10.13 -6.14
CA PRO A 127 -14.49 -9.02 -5.76
C PRO A 127 -14.40 -7.98 -6.90
N PRO A 128 -14.07 -6.71 -6.58
CA PRO A 128 -13.77 -5.73 -7.60
C PRO A 128 -12.65 -6.22 -8.53
N THR A 129 -12.72 -5.81 -9.79
CA THR A 129 -11.67 -6.14 -10.76
C THR A 129 -10.35 -5.47 -10.38
N LEU A 130 -9.22 -5.96 -10.92
CA LEU A 130 -7.91 -5.32 -10.71
C LEU A 130 -7.89 -3.87 -11.21
N GLU A 131 -8.60 -3.58 -12.30
CA GLU A 131 -8.73 -2.23 -12.83
C GLU A 131 -9.50 -1.34 -11.85
N THR A 132 -10.58 -1.85 -11.26
CA THR A 132 -11.34 -1.14 -10.23
C THR A 132 -10.50 -0.87 -8.99
N LEU A 133 -9.80 -1.89 -8.46
CA LEU A 133 -8.91 -1.73 -7.30
C LEU A 133 -7.79 -0.73 -7.58
N TYR A 134 -7.26 -0.74 -8.80
CA TYR A 134 -6.29 0.24 -9.23
C TYR A 134 -6.85 1.67 -9.17
N GLN A 135 -8.04 1.89 -9.71
CA GLN A 135 -8.67 3.21 -9.71
C GLN A 135 -8.90 3.70 -8.27
N PHE A 136 -9.24 2.81 -7.34
CA PHE A 136 -9.36 3.19 -5.93
C PHE A 136 -8.05 3.76 -5.39
N VAL A 137 -6.92 3.10 -5.65
CA VAL A 137 -5.61 3.56 -5.17
C VAL A 137 -5.22 4.89 -5.80
N VAL A 138 -5.42 5.07 -7.10
CA VAL A 138 -5.08 6.33 -7.79
C VAL A 138 -5.95 7.47 -7.31
N THR A 139 -7.27 7.27 -7.25
CA THR A 139 -8.21 8.28 -6.78
C THR A 139 -7.91 8.64 -5.32
N ALA A 140 -7.69 7.65 -4.44
CA ALA A 140 -7.35 7.88 -3.05
C ALA A 140 -6.03 8.65 -2.89
N TRP A 141 -4.98 8.27 -3.63
CA TRP A 141 -3.70 8.97 -3.60
C TRP A 141 -3.82 10.42 -4.11
N SER A 142 -4.64 10.66 -5.14
CA SER A 142 -4.84 12.01 -5.70
C SER A 142 -5.51 12.99 -4.72
N LYS A 143 -6.24 12.48 -3.72
CA LYS A 143 -6.87 13.29 -2.67
C LYS A 143 -5.86 13.75 -1.59
N ILE A 144 -4.69 13.12 -1.52
CA ILE A 144 -3.65 13.52 -0.56
C ILE A 144 -2.93 14.76 -1.09
N LYS A 145 -3.09 15.85 -0.35
CA LYS A 145 -2.49 17.14 -0.68
C LYS A 145 -0.97 17.12 -0.51
N VAL A 146 -0.26 17.84 -1.37
CA VAL A 146 1.21 17.99 -1.31
C VAL A 146 1.63 18.60 0.02
N GLU A 147 0.84 19.51 0.59
CA GLU A 147 1.09 20.13 1.88
C GLU A 147 1.09 19.10 3.02
N THR A 148 0.22 18.08 2.95
CA THR A 148 0.19 16.97 3.92
C THR A 148 1.48 16.16 3.86
N ILE A 149 2.01 15.93 2.65
CA ILE A 149 3.29 15.26 2.45
C ILE A 149 4.42 16.11 3.05
N ILE A 150 4.49 17.40 2.74
CA ILE A 150 5.54 18.27 3.30
C ILE A 150 5.47 18.32 4.84
N LYS A 151 4.26 18.47 5.40
CA LYS A 151 4.04 18.48 6.85
C LYS A 151 4.43 17.16 7.51
N SER A 152 4.20 16.01 6.87
CA SER A 152 4.55 14.70 7.45
C SER A 152 6.05 14.52 7.62
N PHE A 153 6.85 14.97 6.65
CA PHE A 153 8.31 14.96 6.75
C PHE A 153 8.80 15.89 7.87
N LYS A 154 8.26 17.11 7.96
CA LYS A 154 8.59 18.03 9.06
C LYS A 154 8.23 17.48 10.44
N LYS A 155 7.07 16.82 10.59
CA LYS A 155 6.66 16.16 11.84
C LYS A 155 7.62 15.06 12.29
N CYS A 156 8.33 14.45 11.35
CA CYS A 156 9.33 13.42 11.63
C CYS A 156 10.75 14.00 11.77
N CYS A 157 10.90 15.33 11.86
CA CYS A 157 12.19 16.04 11.86
C CYS A 157 13.05 15.72 10.63
N ILE A 158 12.43 15.47 9.48
CA ILE A 158 13.13 15.22 8.21
C ILE A 158 13.00 16.49 7.37
N SER A 159 14.11 17.22 7.20
CA SER A 159 14.17 18.46 6.44
C SER A 159 15.44 18.53 5.58
N ASN A 160 15.44 19.40 4.57
CA ASN A 160 16.62 19.71 3.77
C ASN A 160 17.43 20.90 4.34
N MET A 161 16.95 21.53 5.41
CA MET A 161 17.60 22.70 6.01
C MET A 161 18.71 22.22 6.93
N VAL A 162 19.96 22.51 6.59
CA VAL A 162 21.14 22.05 7.35
C VAL A 162 21.34 22.85 8.64
N ASP A 163 20.71 24.02 8.75
CA ASP A 163 20.84 24.93 9.89
C ASP A 163 19.95 24.58 11.09
N GLY A 164 19.11 23.54 10.97
CA GLY A 164 18.23 23.05 12.04
C GLY A 164 17.10 24.00 12.43
N THR A 165 16.90 25.11 11.71
CA THR A 165 15.92 26.16 12.05
C THR A 165 14.46 25.69 11.97
N VAL A 166 14.22 24.53 11.38
CA VAL A 166 12.90 23.92 11.20
C VAL A 166 12.70 22.66 12.04
N ASP A 167 13.69 22.28 12.84
CA ASP A 167 13.68 21.05 13.64
C ASP A 167 12.84 21.21 14.92
N ASP A 168 12.67 22.45 15.40
CA ASP A 168 11.90 22.80 16.61
C ASP A 168 10.38 22.96 16.37
N VAL A 169 9.89 22.77 15.14
CA VAL A 169 8.59 23.32 14.71
C VAL A 169 7.31 22.52 15.09
N PRO A 170 7.20 21.19 15.24
CA PRO A 170 5.84 20.60 15.21
C PRO A 170 5.50 19.58 16.31
N TRP A 171 5.43 20.02 17.58
CA TRP A 171 4.59 19.34 18.59
C TRP A 171 3.40 20.18 19.06
N GLU A 172 3.11 21.31 18.41
CA GLU A 172 1.80 21.93 18.57
C GLU A 172 0.73 20.93 18.10
N ARG A 173 0.14 20.23 19.08
CA ARG A 173 -1.10 19.50 18.89
C ARG A 173 -2.07 20.56 18.40
N GLU A 174 -2.50 20.46 17.14
CA GLU A 174 -3.74 21.10 16.70
C GLU A 174 -4.83 20.53 17.62
N ALA A 175 -5.10 21.23 18.72
CA ALA A 175 -6.23 21.01 19.58
C ALA A 175 -7.46 21.61 18.88
N HIS A 176 -8.57 20.87 18.92
CA HIS A 176 -9.86 21.10 18.25
C HIS A 176 -9.94 20.55 16.81
N GLU A 177 -10.89 19.68 16.45
CA GLU A 177 -12.26 19.52 16.96
C GLU A 177 -12.60 18.05 17.26
N LEU A 178 -12.77 17.74 18.55
CA LEU A 178 -13.69 16.68 18.97
C LEU A 178 -15.08 17.30 18.82
N ASP A 179 -15.72 17.11 17.68
CA ASP A 179 -17.14 17.42 17.58
C ASP A 179 -17.89 16.32 18.34
N SER A 180 -18.41 16.74 19.48
CA SER A 180 -19.36 16.00 20.27
C SER A 180 -20.66 15.88 19.50
N ASP A 181 -20.98 14.71 18.98
CA ASP A 181 -22.37 14.29 19.00
C ASP A 181 -22.49 12.86 19.51
N SER A 182 -23.15 12.76 20.66
CA SER A 182 -23.44 11.55 21.39
C SER A 182 -24.92 11.25 21.18
N SER A 183 -25.19 10.02 20.77
CA SER A 183 -26.46 9.30 20.93
C SER A 183 -27.50 9.46 19.82
N MET A 184 -27.64 8.41 18.98
CA MET A 184 -28.91 7.67 18.93
C MET A 184 -28.78 6.26 18.32
N GLU A 185 -29.27 5.31 19.11
CA GLU A 185 -30.00 4.09 18.74
C GLU A 185 -29.30 2.93 18.01
N GLN A 186 -28.90 1.98 18.87
CA GLN A 186 -29.10 0.54 18.78
C GLN A 186 -30.24 0.10 17.84
N LEU A 187 -29.90 -0.32 16.62
CA LEU A 187 -30.67 -1.30 15.86
C LEU A 187 -29.74 -2.45 15.47
N ALA A 188 -29.89 -3.55 16.21
CA ALA A 188 -29.33 -4.84 15.83
C ALA A 188 -30.01 -5.32 14.54
N GLY A 189 -29.24 -5.44 13.46
CA GLY A 189 -29.72 -5.91 12.17
C GLY A 189 -28.59 -6.12 11.18
N GLU A 190 -28.13 -7.37 11.12
CA GLU A 190 -27.29 -8.00 10.08
C GLU A 190 -25.87 -7.47 9.82
N ASP A 191 -24.93 -8.32 10.23
CA ASP A 191 -23.48 -8.20 10.14
C ASP A 191 -22.97 -8.12 8.69
N HIS A 192 -22.61 -6.92 8.26
CA HIS A 192 -21.69 -6.67 7.16
C HIS A 192 -20.46 -5.92 7.68
N THR A 193 -19.75 -6.55 8.62
CA THR A 193 -18.47 -6.09 9.14
C THR A 193 -17.45 -5.97 7.99
N PHE A 194 -17.02 -4.73 7.75
CA PHE A 194 -15.78 -4.43 7.03
C PHE A 194 -14.63 -5.17 7.73
N PRO A 195 -13.86 -6.04 7.07
CA PRO A 195 -12.75 -6.73 7.73
C PRO A 195 -11.82 -5.69 8.35
N GLN A 196 -11.64 -5.72 9.66
CA GLN A 196 -10.88 -4.72 10.43
C GLN A 196 -9.39 -4.61 10.03
N ASP A 197 -8.92 -5.41 9.07
CA ASP A 197 -7.51 -5.56 8.72
C ASP A 197 -7.24 -5.28 7.22
N VAL A 198 -7.73 -4.17 6.67
CA VAL A 198 -7.34 -3.76 5.29
C VAL A 198 -5.87 -3.29 5.21
N ALA A 199 -5.20 -3.17 6.36
CA ALA A 199 -3.76 -2.94 6.43
C ALA A 199 -2.93 -4.23 6.42
N ASP A 200 -3.48 -5.36 6.88
CA ASP A 200 -2.71 -6.58 7.17
C ASP A 200 -3.36 -7.90 6.70
N LEU A 201 -4.54 -7.90 6.06
CA LEU A 201 -5.14 -9.12 5.52
C LEU A 201 -5.00 -9.32 3.99
N PRO A 202 -4.74 -10.58 3.59
CA PRO A 202 -4.43 -10.99 2.23
C PRO A 202 -5.72 -11.09 1.42
N ILE A 203 -6.14 -9.99 0.81
CA ILE A 203 -7.28 -9.94 -0.14
C ILE A 203 -7.06 -10.82 -1.40
N LEU A 204 -5.94 -11.53 -1.49
CA LEU A 204 -5.69 -12.51 -2.55
C LEU A 204 -5.45 -13.94 -2.04
N GLU A 205 -5.86 -14.26 -0.82
CA GLU A 205 -5.85 -15.65 -0.33
C GLU A 205 -7.13 -16.44 -0.67
N LYS A 206 -8.13 -15.80 -1.29
CA LYS A 206 -9.35 -16.49 -1.74
C LYS A 206 -9.74 -16.13 -3.18
N LEU A 207 -8.82 -16.32 -4.13
CA LEU A 207 -9.24 -16.59 -5.50
C LEU A 207 -9.48 -18.10 -5.60
N PRO A 208 -10.67 -18.57 -6.02
CA PRO A 208 -10.87 -19.99 -6.28
C PRO A 208 -9.91 -20.44 -7.39
N GLU A 209 -9.03 -21.39 -7.06
CA GLU A 209 -8.37 -22.19 -8.09
C GLU A 209 -9.43 -23.05 -8.78
N SER A 210 -9.22 -23.24 -10.09
CA SER A 210 -9.84 -24.24 -10.98
C SER A 210 -11.16 -23.87 -11.69
N SER A 211 -11.01 -23.53 -12.96
CA SER A 211 -11.43 -24.38 -14.08
C SER A 211 -10.32 -24.21 -15.15
N SER A 212 -9.78 -25.20 -15.84
CA SER A 212 -10.22 -26.53 -16.25
C SER A 212 -9.00 -27.30 -16.79
N GLU A 213 -8.91 -28.61 -16.53
CA GLU A 213 -8.31 -29.67 -17.37
C GLU A 213 -8.46 -30.96 -16.55
N VAL A 214 -9.52 -31.76 -16.74
CA VAL A 214 -9.66 -32.78 -17.80
C VAL A 214 -8.34 -33.49 -18.07
N PHE A 215 -8.05 -34.54 -17.29
CA PHE A 215 -7.51 -35.79 -17.81
C PHE A 215 -7.80 -36.92 -16.82
N SER A 216 -8.70 -37.81 -17.24
CA SER A 216 -8.76 -39.18 -16.73
C SER A 216 -7.65 -39.97 -17.41
N PRO A 217 -6.96 -40.88 -16.69
CA PRO A 217 -7.14 -42.28 -17.06
C PRO A 217 -7.32 -43.20 -15.86
N CYS A 218 -8.23 -44.16 -16.06
CA CYS A 218 -8.37 -45.39 -15.30
C CYS A 218 -7.10 -46.26 -15.32
N TYR A 219 -7.15 -47.31 -14.47
CA TYR A 219 -6.33 -48.54 -14.40
C TYR A 219 -5.17 -48.50 -13.38
N HIS A 220 -4.96 -49.44 -12.44
CA HIS A 220 -5.54 -50.76 -12.13
C HIS A 220 -5.32 -51.09 -10.62
N SER A 221 -6.12 -52.03 -10.10
CA SER A 221 -6.07 -52.64 -8.76
C SER A 221 -4.81 -53.49 -8.45
N THR A 222 -4.79 -54.01 -7.21
CA THR A 222 -4.01 -55.11 -6.59
C THR A 222 -2.67 -54.68 -5.96
N THR A 223 -2.37 -54.99 -4.70
CA THR A 223 -2.92 -55.97 -3.72
C THR A 223 -2.71 -55.43 -2.32
#